data_AF-A0A933TIR8-F1
#
_entry.id   AF-A0A933TIR8-F1
#
_cell.length_a   1.000
_cell.length_b   1.000
_cell.length_c   1.000
_cell.angle_alpha   90.00
_cell.angle_beta   90.00
_cell.angle_gamma   90.00
#
_symmetry.space_group_name_H-M   'P 1'
#
loop_
_entity.id
_entity.type
_entity.pdbx_description
1 polymer ?
#
loop_
_entity_poly.entity_id
_entity_poly.type
_entity_poly.pdbx_seq_one_letter_code
_entity_poly.pdbx_strand_id
1 'polypeptide(L)'
;MNTKRKGGRGTTLRQYLHGEMKDAEFRRFYEEADIELKVALEITKAREAEEMTQEELAEALKTKQQTVSRIERGAQNVTIETLDRIAKALGRDLQVRFVHGA
;
A
#
# COMPACT_ATOMS: atom_id res chain seq x y z
N MET A 1 5.69 16.17 -34.14
CA MET A 1 6.51 14.96 -33.94
C MET A 1 6.35 14.52 -32.49
N ASN A 2 5.85 13.31 -32.28
CA ASN A 2 5.30 12.81 -31.02
C ASN A 2 6.33 11.88 -30.34
N THR A 3 6.89 12.25 -29.19
CA THR A 3 7.86 11.43 -28.46
C THR A 3 7.15 10.59 -27.39
N LYS A 4 6.72 9.38 -27.79
CA LYS A 4 6.28 8.32 -26.87
C LYS A 4 7.38 8.02 -25.84
N ARG A 5 7.17 8.35 -24.56
CA ARG A 5 7.95 7.79 -23.45
C ARG A 5 7.35 6.43 -23.07
N LYS A 6 8.12 5.36 -23.32
CA LYS A 6 7.80 3.99 -22.90
C LYS A 6 7.77 3.94 -21.37
N GLY A 7 6.63 3.52 -20.79
CA GLY A 7 6.47 3.28 -19.36
C GLY A 7 7.45 2.20 -18.88
N GLY A 8 8.29 2.56 -17.91
CA GLY A 8 9.15 1.61 -17.22
C GLY A 8 8.29 0.67 -16.38
N ARG A 9 8.47 -0.64 -16.56
CA ARG A 9 7.97 -1.64 -15.62
C ARG A 9 8.82 -1.54 -14.35
N GLY A 10 8.35 -0.75 -13.39
CA GLY A 10 8.80 -0.89 -12.01
C GLY A 10 8.37 -2.27 -11.50
N THR A 11 9.29 -2.99 -10.86
CA THR A 11 9.02 -4.24 -10.14
C THR A 11 7.84 -4.00 -9.20
N THR A 12 6.76 -4.79 -9.29
CA THR A 12 5.58 -4.60 -8.44
C THR A 12 5.94 -4.86 -6.97
N LEU A 13 5.23 -4.26 -6.01
CA LEU A 13 5.50 -4.51 -4.59
C LEU A 13 5.38 -6.02 -4.28
N ARG A 14 4.45 -6.69 -4.97
CA ARG A 14 4.32 -8.16 -4.97
C ARG A 14 5.62 -8.89 -5.37
N GLN A 15 6.32 -8.42 -6.41
CA GLN A 15 7.58 -9.01 -6.88
C GLN A 15 8.75 -8.72 -5.91
N TYR A 16 8.75 -7.58 -5.24
CA TYR A 16 9.73 -7.24 -4.21
C TYR A 16 9.50 -8.10 -2.94
N LEU A 17 8.28 -8.11 -2.38
CA LEU A 17 8.00 -8.80 -1.12
C LEU A 17 8.07 -10.33 -1.21
N HIS A 18 7.74 -10.94 -2.35
CA HIS A 18 7.72 -12.41 -2.49
C HIS A 18 9.11 -13.06 -2.48
N GLY A 19 10.15 -12.32 -2.88
CA GLY A 19 11.55 -12.74 -2.73
C GLY A 19 12.07 -12.49 -1.33
N GLU A 20 11.84 -11.29 -0.83
CA GLU A 20 12.45 -10.79 0.41
C GLU A 20 11.86 -11.43 1.68
N MET A 21 10.58 -11.82 1.72
CA MET A 21 9.99 -12.48 2.92
C MET A 21 10.58 -13.88 3.22
N LYS A 22 11.29 -14.50 2.26
CA LYS A 22 12.02 -15.75 2.52
C LYS A 22 13.28 -15.52 3.34
N ASP A 23 13.83 -14.31 3.28
CA ASP A 23 14.96 -13.87 4.08
C ASP A 23 14.51 -13.66 5.54
N ALA A 24 15.25 -14.25 6.48
CA ALA A 24 14.91 -14.22 7.90
C ALA A 24 15.17 -12.84 8.53
N GLU A 25 16.14 -12.07 8.00
CA GLU A 25 16.39 -10.71 8.46
C GLU A 25 15.30 -9.77 7.97
N PHE A 26 14.91 -9.84 6.69
CA PHE A 26 13.81 -9.02 6.17
C PHE A 26 12.49 -9.28 6.93
N ARG A 27 12.22 -10.55 7.27
CA ARG A 27 11.05 -10.91 8.09
C ARG A 27 11.10 -10.27 9.47
N ARG A 28 12.27 -10.28 10.12
CA ARG A 28 12.50 -9.58 11.38
C ARG A 28 12.33 -8.08 11.25
N PHE A 29 12.92 -7.45 10.23
CA PHE A 29 12.74 -6.02 9.97
C PHE A 29 11.27 -5.66 9.72
N TYR A 30 10.50 -6.54 9.07
CA TYR A 30 9.06 -6.35 8.88
C TYR A 30 8.27 -6.54 10.19
N GLU A 31 8.64 -7.51 11.02
CA GLU A 31 8.03 -7.71 12.35
C GLU A 31 8.35 -6.55 13.30
N GLU A 32 9.56 -6.02 13.25
CA GLU A 32 10.03 -4.83 13.97
C GLU A 32 9.57 -3.52 13.35
N ALA A 33 9.02 -3.55 12.13
CA ALA A 33 8.55 -2.35 11.44
C ALA A 33 7.41 -1.66 12.20
N ASP A 34 7.43 -0.34 12.13
CA ASP A 34 6.41 0.52 12.70
C ASP A 34 5.02 0.22 12.10
N ILE A 35 3.97 0.45 12.88
CA ILE A 35 2.60 0.11 12.49
C ILE A 35 2.19 0.86 11.22
N GLU A 36 2.69 2.07 11.02
CA GLU A 36 2.50 2.90 9.83
C GLU A 36 3.01 2.20 8.57
N LEU A 37 4.18 1.55 8.64
CA LEU A 37 4.74 0.84 7.49
C LEU A 37 3.92 -0.43 7.18
N LYS A 38 3.50 -1.16 8.22
CA LYS A 38 2.64 -2.34 8.04
C LYS A 38 1.32 -1.96 7.37
N VAL A 39 0.67 -0.90 7.85
CA VAL A 39 -0.56 -0.37 7.26
C VAL A 39 -0.34 0.09 5.82
N ALA A 40 0.73 0.83 5.54
CA ALA A 40 1.06 1.31 4.20
C ALA A 40 1.23 0.16 3.20
N LEU A 41 1.89 -0.92 3.62
CA LEU A 41 2.10 -2.11 2.81
C LEU A 41 0.79 -2.86 2.55
N GLU A 42 -0.08 -3.00 3.55
CA GLU A 42 -1.39 -3.62 3.35
C GLU A 42 -2.29 -2.83 2.41
N ILE A 43 -2.31 -1.50 2.50
CA ILE A 43 -3.02 -0.63 1.55
C ILE A 43 -2.49 -0.83 0.13
N THR A 44 -1.17 -0.84 -0.03
CA THR A 44 -0.52 -1.01 -1.34
C THR A 44 -0.86 -2.37 -1.96
N LYS A 45 -0.78 -3.44 -1.16
CA LYS A 45 -1.15 -4.80 -1.59
C LYS A 45 -2.61 -4.87 -2.02
N ALA A 46 -3.51 -4.29 -1.22
CA ALA A 46 -4.93 -4.30 -1.54
C ALA A 46 -5.22 -3.52 -2.84
N ARG A 47 -4.59 -2.36 -3.04
CA ARG A 47 -4.70 -1.59 -4.29
C ARG A 47 -4.20 -2.37 -5.50
N GLU A 48 -3.01 -2.97 -5.41
CA GLU A 48 -2.44 -3.77 -6.51
C GLU A 48 -3.30 -4.99 -6.84
N ALA A 49 -3.98 -5.58 -5.85
CA ALA A 49 -4.89 -6.70 -6.06
C ALA A 49 -6.15 -6.33 -6.86
N GLU A 50 -6.58 -5.07 -6.78
CA GLU A 50 -7.67 -4.50 -7.60
C GLU A 50 -7.16 -3.94 -8.94
N GLU A 51 -5.87 -4.15 -9.28
CA GLU A 51 -5.22 -3.62 -10.49
C GLU A 51 -5.31 -2.08 -10.65
N MET A 52 -5.57 -1.36 -9.55
CA MET A 52 -5.70 0.09 -9.54
C MET A 52 -4.34 0.78 -9.45
N THR A 53 -4.15 1.89 -10.15
CA THR A 53 -3.03 2.82 -9.98
C THR A 53 -3.23 3.71 -8.75
N GLN A 54 -2.15 4.35 -8.27
CA GLN A 54 -2.25 5.34 -7.18
C GLN A 54 -3.11 6.55 -7.55
N GLU A 55 -3.20 6.88 -8.84
CA GLU A 55 -4.02 7.97 -9.36
C GLU A 55 -5.51 7.59 -9.32
N GLU A 56 -5.86 6.40 -9.78
CA GLU A 56 -7.25 5.89 -9.72
C GLU A 56 -7.74 5.75 -8.27
N LEU A 57 -6.90 5.27 -7.35
CA LEU A 57 -7.27 5.25 -5.93
C LEU A 57 -7.44 6.67 -5.37
N ALA A 58 -6.61 7.62 -5.79
CA ALA A 58 -6.75 9.01 -5.37
C ALA A 58 -8.05 9.65 -5.88
N GLU A 59 -8.45 9.34 -7.12
CA GLU A 59 -9.72 9.79 -7.70
C GLU A 59 -10.92 9.23 -6.92
N ALA A 60 -10.93 7.93 -6.64
CA ALA A 60 -11.98 7.29 -5.84
C ALA A 60 -12.10 7.91 -4.43
N LEU A 61 -10.97 8.29 -3.84
CA LEU A 61 -10.89 8.93 -2.53
C LEU A 61 -11.14 10.44 -2.57
N LYS A 62 -11.28 11.05 -3.76
CA LYS A 62 -11.36 12.51 -3.96
C LYS A 62 -10.20 13.25 -3.30
N THR A 63 -8.99 12.76 -3.53
CA THR A 63 -7.73 13.32 -3.01
C THR A 63 -6.68 13.42 -4.12
N LYS A 64 -5.45 13.84 -3.77
CA LYS A 64 -4.34 13.93 -4.72
C LYS A 64 -3.55 12.62 -4.75
N GLN A 65 -3.01 12.24 -5.91
CA GLN A 65 -2.10 11.08 -6.05
C GLN A 65 -0.91 11.16 -5.08
N GLN A 66 -0.37 12.36 -4.83
CA GLN A 66 0.69 12.59 -3.84
C GLN A 66 0.26 12.21 -2.40
N THR A 67 -1.02 12.38 -2.05
CA THR A 67 -1.54 11.94 -0.75
C THR A 67 -1.50 10.43 -0.66
N VAL A 68 -2.02 9.70 -1.67
CA VAL A 68 -1.96 8.24 -1.72
C VAL A 68 -0.51 7.74 -1.68
N SER A 69 0.39 8.36 -2.45
CA SER A 69 1.83 8.05 -2.43
C SER A 69 2.47 8.24 -1.05
N ARG A 70 2.06 9.24 -0.26
CA ARG A 70 2.55 9.41 1.11
C ARG A 70 1.97 8.34 2.04
N ILE A 71 0.70 7.96 1.87
CA ILE A 71 0.07 6.86 2.64
C ILE A 71 0.81 5.55 2.37
N GLU A 72 1.00 5.19 1.11
CA GLU A 72 1.64 3.92 0.70
C GLU A 72 3.14 3.84 1.05
N ARG A 73 3.77 4.97 1.39
CA ARG A 73 5.15 5.03 1.90
C ARG A 73 5.24 5.04 3.42
N GLY A 74 4.11 5.03 4.15
CA GLY A 74 4.10 5.20 5.60
C GLY A 74 4.59 6.58 6.06
N ALA A 75 4.56 7.59 5.18
CA ALA A 75 5.09 8.93 5.44
C ALA A 75 4.09 9.86 6.14
N GLN A 76 2.94 9.32 6.59
CA GLN A 76 1.93 10.04 7.36
C GLN A 76 1.06 9.06 8.15
N ASN A 77 0.55 9.49 9.30
CA ASN A 77 -0.46 8.75 10.05
C ASN A 77 -1.81 8.85 9.33
N VAL A 78 -2.50 7.73 9.22
CA VAL A 78 -3.85 7.64 8.67
C VAL A 78 -4.85 7.35 9.78
N THR A 79 -6.00 8.02 9.73
CA THR A 79 -7.08 7.76 10.70
C THR A 79 -7.80 6.46 10.35
N ILE A 80 -8.48 5.86 11.33
CA ILE A 80 -9.34 4.69 11.10
C ILE A 80 -10.43 5.00 10.05
N GLU A 81 -10.99 6.22 10.08
CA GLU A 81 -11.94 6.68 9.06
C GLU A 81 -11.32 6.70 7.66
N THR A 82 -10.07 7.13 7.52
CA THR A 82 -9.36 7.11 6.23
C THR A 82 -9.13 5.67 5.77
N LEU A 83 -8.77 4.76 6.68
CA LEU A 83 -8.62 3.34 6.37
C LEU A 83 -9.94 2.72 5.87
N ASP A 84 -11.06 3.04 6.50
CA ASP A 84 -12.38 2.57 6.08
C ASP A 84 -12.75 3.11 4.68
N ARG A 85 -12.47 4.39 4.42
CA ARG A 85 -12.68 4.98 3.09
C ARG A 85 -11.82 4.33 2.01
N ILE A 86 -10.57 4.01 2.34
CA ILE A 86 -9.66 3.28 1.43
C ILE A 86 -10.22 1.89 1.15
N ALA A 87 -10.63 1.14 2.19
CA ALA A 87 -11.23 -0.17 2.02
C ALA A 87 -12.44 -0.12 1.07
N LYS A 88 -13.36 0.81 1.29
CA LYS A 88 -14.54 1.02 0.44
C LYS A 88 -14.19 1.40 -0.99
N ALA A 89 -13.19 2.27 -1.19
CA ALA A 89 -12.71 2.64 -2.52
C ALA A 89 -12.10 1.45 -3.29
N LEU A 90 -11.59 0.46 -2.55
CA LEU A 90 -11.07 -0.80 -3.08
C LEU A 90 -12.13 -1.93 -3.13
N GLY A 91 -13.41 -1.61 -2.89
CA GLY A 91 -14.48 -2.63 -2.89
C GLY A 91 -14.41 -3.63 -1.73
N ARG A 92 -13.81 -3.25 -0.60
CA ARG A 92 -13.54 -4.08 0.58
C ARG A 92 -14.11 -3.47 1.86
N ASP A 93 -14.16 -4.28 2.91
CA ASP A 93 -14.51 -3.82 4.27
C ASP A 93 -13.27 -3.80 5.17
N LEU A 94 -13.18 -2.80 6.06
CA LEU A 94 -12.11 -2.72 7.05
C LEU A 94 -12.41 -3.68 8.22
N GLN A 95 -11.49 -4.61 8.48
CA GLN A 95 -11.49 -5.43 9.69
C GLN A 95 -10.27 -5.09 10.56
N VAL A 96 -10.50 -4.76 11.83
CA VAL A 96 -9.44 -4.57 12.84
C VAL A 96 -9.43 -5.77 13.79
N ARG A 97 -8.26 -6.35 14.03
CA ARG A 97 -8.10 -7.50 14.93
C ARG A 97 -6.84 -7.34 15.77
N PHE A 98 -6.93 -7.66 17.05
CA PHE A 98 -5.78 -7.82 17.92
C PHE A 98 -5.18 -9.21 17.76
N VAL A 99 -3.86 -9.30 17.71
CA VAL A 99 -3.12 -10.57 17.63
C VAL A 99 -2.20 -10.67 18.84
N HIS A 100 -1.84 -11.89 19.24
CA HIS A 100 -0.87 -12.09 20.31
C HIS A 100 0.49 -11.55 19.86
N GLY A 101 1.16 -10.81 20.73
CA GLY A 101 2.58 -10.47 20.53
C GLY A 101 3.44 -11.73 20.68
N ALA A 102 4.45 -11.87 19.83
CA ALA A 102 5.48 -12.88 19.97
C ALA A 102 6.45 -12.52 21.10
#